data_AF-A0A952DE50-F1
#
_entry.id   AF-A0A952DE50-F1
#
_cell.length_a   1.000
_cell.length_b   1.000
_cell.length_c   1.000
_cell.angle_alpha   90.00
_cell.angle_beta   90.00
_cell.angle_gamma   90.00
#
_symmetry.space_group_name_H-M   'P 1'
#
loop_
_entity.id
_entity.type
_entity.pdbx_description
1 polymer ?
#
loop_
_entity_poly.entity_id
_entity_poly.type
_entity_poly.pdbx_seq_one_letter_code
_entity_poly.pdbx_strand_id
1 'polypeptide(L)'
;MKFITPSRLSVLAKQLSCEFSGDPDFNITGINEIHVVSHGEITFVDHPKYYDKALASAASVVIIDKKIDCPPGKNLIFHSDPFSIFKKIIEDRISFKPSVSPIHPSAKIGEGTVIQPGVFIGENVVIGKDCLIHANVAIYQNTKIGDRVIIHSNTTIGADAFYMKRRPDAYEKFPT
;
A
#
# COMPACT_ATOMS: atom_id res chain seq x y z
N MET A 1 2.44 -0.69 2.18
CA MET A 1 2.40 0.62 2.85
C MET A 1 2.88 0.49 4.29
N LYS A 2 3.80 1.35 4.74
CA LYS A 2 4.19 1.44 6.16
C LYS A 2 3.23 2.34 6.92
N PHE A 3 2.96 2.02 8.18
CA PHE A 3 2.14 2.86 9.05
C PHE A 3 3.00 3.97 9.66
N ILE A 4 2.48 5.20 9.65
CA ILE A 4 3.12 6.35 10.33
C ILE A 4 3.22 6.07 11.82
N THR A 5 2.14 5.52 12.40
CA THR A 5 2.10 5.07 13.79
C THR A 5 1.74 3.59 13.83
N PRO A 6 2.57 2.74 14.46
CA PRO A 6 2.25 1.32 14.62
C PRO A 6 0.90 1.12 15.33
N SER A 7 0.17 0.08 14.93
CA SER A 7 -1.12 -0.29 15.53
C SER A 7 -0.95 -1.59 16.32
N ARG A 8 -1.42 -1.65 17.57
CA ARG A 8 -1.45 -2.93 18.31
C ARG A 8 -2.50 -3.86 17.73
N LEU A 9 -2.22 -5.16 17.70
CA LEU A 9 -3.14 -6.17 17.15
C LEU A 9 -4.53 -6.08 17.79
N SER A 10 -4.61 -6.07 19.11
CA SER A 10 -5.88 -5.99 19.86
C SER A 10 -6.69 -4.73 19.54
N VAL A 11 -6.01 -3.58 19.44
CA VAL A 11 -6.64 -2.29 19.12
C VAL A 11 -7.19 -2.32 17.70
N LEU A 12 -6.39 -2.79 16.73
CA LEU A 12 -6.81 -2.85 15.34
C LEU A 12 -7.96 -3.84 15.15
N ALA A 13 -7.88 -5.03 15.74
CA ALA A 13 -8.96 -6.02 15.68
C ALA A 13 -10.26 -5.48 16.28
N LYS A 14 -10.20 -4.75 17.41
CA LYS A 14 -11.36 -4.10 18.01
C LYS A 14 -11.96 -3.01 17.10
N GLN A 15 -11.14 -2.18 16.46
CA GLN A 15 -11.60 -1.15 15.51
C GLN A 15 -12.30 -1.77 14.29
N LEU A 16 -11.86 -2.95 13.88
CA LEU A 16 -12.40 -3.70 12.74
C LEU A 16 -13.55 -4.63 13.13
N SER A 17 -13.92 -4.70 14.41
CA SER A 17 -14.91 -5.65 14.94
C SER A 17 -14.60 -7.11 14.55
N CYS A 18 -13.32 -7.49 14.54
CA CYS A 18 -12.84 -8.82 14.17
C CYS A 18 -12.35 -9.60 15.39
N GLU A 19 -12.50 -10.92 15.35
CA GLU A 19 -11.80 -11.82 16.25
C GLU A 19 -10.33 -11.95 15.82
N PHE A 20 -9.43 -12.24 16.75
CA PHE A 20 -8.02 -12.44 16.45
C PHE A 20 -7.40 -13.56 17.31
N SER A 21 -6.25 -14.07 16.89
CA SER A 21 -5.43 -15.02 17.65
C SER A 21 -3.95 -14.66 17.52
N GLY A 22 -3.17 -14.85 18.59
CA GLY A 22 -1.77 -14.42 18.67
C GLY A 22 -1.53 -13.43 19.82
N ASP A 23 -0.47 -12.64 19.72
CA ASP A 23 -0.06 -11.67 20.73
C ASP A 23 -0.88 -10.36 20.63
N PRO A 24 -1.74 -10.04 21.61
CA PRO A 24 -2.59 -8.84 21.58
C PRO A 24 -1.81 -7.52 21.58
N ASP A 25 -0.56 -7.51 22.04
CA ASP A 25 0.31 -6.33 22.12
C ASP A 25 1.29 -6.25 20.94
N PHE A 26 1.20 -7.17 19.97
CA PHE A 26 2.03 -7.15 18.78
C PHE A 26 1.88 -5.82 18.02
N ASN A 27 3.00 -5.16 17.74
CA ASN A 27 3.03 -3.88 17.03
C ASN A 27 3.06 -4.08 15.52
N ILE A 28 1.96 -3.73 14.87
CA ILE A 28 1.81 -3.78 13.42
C ILE A 28 2.37 -2.50 12.82
N THR A 29 3.37 -2.63 11.96
CA THR A 29 4.14 -1.52 11.36
C THR A 29 3.76 -1.21 9.92
N GLY A 30 2.90 -2.03 9.31
CA GLY A 30 2.50 -1.84 7.92
C GLY A 30 1.54 -2.90 7.42
N ILE A 31 1.24 -2.79 6.14
CA ILE A 31 0.31 -3.64 5.39
C ILE A 31 0.83 -3.79 3.96
N ASN A 32 0.86 -5.00 3.42
CA ASN A 32 1.38 -5.24 2.08
C ASN A 32 0.85 -6.53 1.45
N GLU A 33 1.05 -6.66 0.15
CA GLU A 33 0.75 -7.90 -0.56
C GLU A 33 1.75 -9.01 -0.21
N ILE A 34 1.27 -10.26 -0.26
CA ILE A 34 2.01 -11.47 0.11
C ILE A 34 3.42 -11.60 -0.50
N HIS A 35 3.65 -11.07 -1.70
CA HIS A 35 4.94 -11.18 -2.40
C HIS A 35 5.99 -10.17 -1.93
N VAL A 36 5.58 -9.07 -1.29
CA VAL A 36 6.45 -7.96 -0.85
C VAL A 36 6.26 -7.61 0.63
N VAL A 37 5.45 -8.38 1.34
CA VAL A 37 5.21 -8.24 2.78
C VAL A 37 6.48 -8.55 3.57
N SER A 38 6.68 -7.81 4.65
CA SER A 38 7.82 -7.93 5.55
C SER A 38 7.38 -8.26 6.98
N HIS A 39 8.35 -8.63 7.82
CA HIS A 39 8.10 -8.80 9.25
C HIS A 39 7.51 -7.53 9.87
N GLY A 40 6.53 -7.69 10.75
CA GLY A 40 5.77 -6.61 11.36
C GLY A 40 4.58 -6.12 10.53
N GLU A 41 4.30 -6.69 9.35
CA GLU A 41 3.21 -6.24 8.48
C GLU A 41 2.03 -7.21 8.39
N ILE A 42 0.89 -6.68 7.93
CA ILE A 42 -0.32 -7.43 7.60
C ILE A 42 -0.31 -7.87 6.13
N THR A 43 -0.73 -9.10 5.87
CA THR A 43 -1.26 -9.58 4.58
C THR A 43 -2.68 -10.13 4.76
N PHE A 44 -3.38 -10.49 3.69
CA PHE A 44 -4.63 -11.24 3.76
C PHE A 44 -4.62 -12.48 2.86
N VAL A 45 -5.55 -13.40 3.10
CA VAL A 45 -5.87 -14.51 2.21
C VAL A 45 -7.35 -14.86 2.31
N ASP A 46 -8.01 -15.01 1.16
CA ASP A 46 -9.45 -15.31 1.06
C ASP A 46 -9.76 -16.49 0.12
N HIS A 47 -8.73 -17.27 -0.25
CA HIS A 47 -8.90 -18.46 -1.08
C HIS A 47 -8.04 -19.63 -0.54
N PRO A 48 -8.61 -20.82 -0.31
CA PRO A 48 -7.91 -21.95 0.34
C PRO A 48 -6.58 -22.33 -0.31
N LYS A 49 -6.50 -22.27 -1.65
CA LYS A 49 -5.27 -22.52 -2.44
C LYS A 49 -4.04 -21.72 -1.96
N TYR A 50 -4.25 -20.58 -1.31
CA TYR A 50 -3.16 -19.66 -0.91
C TYR A 50 -2.91 -19.61 0.59
N TYR A 51 -3.62 -20.39 1.41
CA TYR A 51 -3.47 -20.36 2.86
C TYR A 51 -2.05 -20.68 3.30
N ASP A 52 -1.50 -21.81 2.85
CA ASP A 52 -0.15 -22.23 3.22
C ASP A 52 0.90 -21.20 2.81
N LYS A 53 0.72 -20.57 1.64
CA LYS A 53 1.60 -19.50 1.17
C LYS A 53 1.51 -18.27 2.07
N ALA A 54 0.30 -17.85 2.45
CA ALA A 54 0.11 -16.67 3.31
C ALA A 54 0.67 -16.90 4.71
N LEU A 55 0.44 -18.10 5.28
CA LEU A 55 0.95 -18.49 6.59
C LEU A 55 2.46 -18.72 6.60
N ALA A 56 3.06 -19.12 5.47
CA ALA A 56 4.51 -19.25 5.33
C ALA A 56 5.21 -17.94 4.90
N SER A 57 4.46 -16.88 4.57
CA SER A 57 5.01 -15.60 4.11
C SER A 57 5.79 -14.87 5.20
N ALA A 58 6.45 -13.76 4.89
CA ALA A 58 7.13 -12.93 5.88
C ALA A 58 6.17 -12.09 6.76
N ALA A 59 4.86 -12.07 6.46
CA ALA A 59 3.87 -11.30 7.21
C ALA A 59 3.80 -11.74 8.67
N SER A 60 3.75 -10.81 9.62
CA SER A 60 3.54 -11.15 11.03
C SER A 60 2.06 -11.25 11.39
N VAL A 61 1.18 -10.66 10.58
CA VAL A 61 -0.28 -10.73 10.76
C VAL A 61 -0.93 -11.17 9.46
N VAL A 62 -1.86 -12.12 9.52
CA VAL A 62 -2.62 -12.59 8.36
C VAL A 62 -4.11 -12.44 8.63
N ILE A 63 -4.82 -11.73 7.76
CA ILE A 63 -6.29 -11.71 7.77
C ILE A 63 -6.80 -12.93 6.98
N ILE A 64 -7.65 -13.76 7.59
CA ILE A 64 -8.06 -15.06 7.03
C ILE A 64 -9.55 -15.34 7.31
N ASP A 65 -10.22 -16.01 6.37
CA ASP A 65 -11.64 -16.39 6.41
C ASP A 65 -11.93 -17.74 7.06
N LYS A 66 -10.89 -18.44 7.50
CA LYS A 66 -10.99 -19.73 8.19
C LYS A 66 -10.42 -19.65 9.60
N LYS A 67 -11.19 -20.10 10.59
CA LYS A 67 -10.70 -20.31 11.96
C LYS A 67 -9.74 -21.50 11.99
N ILE A 68 -8.49 -21.21 12.36
CA ILE A 68 -7.40 -22.17 12.51
C ILE A 68 -6.57 -21.79 13.74
N ASP A 69 -5.78 -22.74 14.23
CA ASP A 69 -4.79 -22.45 15.28
C ASP A 69 -3.73 -21.50 14.74
N CYS A 70 -3.30 -20.55 15.58
CA CYS A 70 -2.31 -19.56 15.20
C CYS A 70 -0.92 -20.21 15.11
N PRO A 71 -0.26 -20.20 13.93
CA PRO A 71 1.08 -20.75 13.82
C PRO A 71 2.09 -19.97 14.67
N PRO A 72 3.16 -20.61 15.16
CA PRO A 72 4.21 -19.93 15.89
C PRO A 72 4.78 -18.74 15.11
N GLY A 73 4.91 -17.59 15.76
CA GLY A 73 5.44 -16.36 15.16
C GLY A 73 4.46 -15.62 14.23
N LYS A 74 3.21 -16.07 14.13
CA LYS A 74 2.13 -15.38 13.42
C LYS A 74 1.10 -14.81 14.37
N ASN A 75 0.28 -13.93 13.82
CA ASN A 75 -0.96 -13.46 14.40
C ASN A 75 -2.04 -13.55 13.31
N LEU A 76 -3.26 -13.87 13.69
CA LEU A 76 -4.38 -14.04 12.77
C LEU A 76 -5.50 -13.06 13.12
N ILE A 77 -6.10 -12.44 12.11
CA ILE A 77 -7.35 -11.70 12.22
C ILE A 77 -8.40 -12.47 11.42
N PHE A 78 -9.52 -12.83 12.03
CA PHE A 78 -10.55 -13.65 11.41
C PHE A 78 -11.69 -12.78 10.89
N HIS A 79 -12.02 -12.95 9.61
CA HIS A 79 -13.20 -12.30 9.01
C HIS A 79 -13.66 -13.05 7.76
N SER A 80 -14.97 -13.18 7.55
CA SER A 80 -15.54 -13.88 6.38
C SER A 80 -15.23 -13.22 5.03
N ASP A 81 -14.84 -11.94 5.04
CA ASP A 81 -14.33 -11.23 3.87
C ASP A 81 -13.01 -10.51 4.19
N PRO A 82 -11.86 -11.22 4.12
CA PRO A 82 -10.54 -10.68 4.43
C PRO A 82 -10.15 -9.49 3.55
N PHE A 83 -10.57 -9.50 2.28
CA PHE A 83 -10.31 -8.42 1.34
C PHE A 83 -10.91 -7.10 1.81
N SER A 84 -12.17 -7.11 2.26
CA SER A 84 -12.85 -5.90 2.76
C SER A 84 -12.17 -5.32 3.99
N ILE A 85 -11.65 -6.18 4.88
CA ILE A 85 -10.89 -5.73 6.05
C ILE A 85 -9.55 -5.13 5.62
N PHE A 86 -8.82 -5.80 4.73
CA PHE A 86 -7.56 -5.29 4.20
C PHE A 86 -7.74 -3.92 3.53
N LYS A 87 -8.78 -3.78 2.69
CA LYS A 87 -9.18 -2.54 2.03
C LYS A 87 -9.52 -1.44 3.05
N LYS A 88 -10.35 -1.73 4.05
CA LYS A 88 -10.72 -0.75 5.10
C LYS A 88 -9.50 -0.23 5.85
N ILE A 89 -8.54 -1.09 6.19
CA ILE A 89 -7.28 -0.70 6.84
C ILE A 89 -6.51 0.31 5.98
N ILE A 90 -6.50 0.11 4.65
CA ILE A 90 -5.85 1.02 3.71
C ILE A 90 -6.63 2.33 3.62
N GLU A 91 -7.94 2.28 3.42
CA GLU A 91 -8.81 3.48 3.28
C GLU A 91 -8.75 4.38 4.52
N ASP A 92 -8.73 3.81 5.72
CA ASP A 92 -8.59 4.56 6.98
C ASP A 92 -7.24 5.32 7.10
N ARG A 93 -6.28 5.00 6.23
CA ARG A 93 -4.92 5.56 6.25
C ARG A 93 -4.59 6.38 5.01
N ILE A 94 -5.35 6.22 3.93
CA ILE A 94 -5.23 7.04 2.72
C ILE A 94 -6.23 8.19 2.83
N SER A 95 -5.71 9.42 2.89
CA SER A 95 -6.53 10.63 2.74
C SER A 95 -6.17 11.28 1.42
N PHE A 96 -7.17 11.51 0.56
CA PHE A 96 -6.96 12.34 -0.62
C PHE A 96 -6.68 13.77 -0.15
N LYS A 97 -5.53 14.29 -0.57
CA LYS A 97 -5.15 15.68 -0.32
C LYS A 97 -5.06 16.40 -1.67
N PRO A 98 -5.89 17.43 -1.91
CA PRO A 98 -5.77 18.24 -3.11
C PRO A 98 -4.37 18.85 -3.20
N SER A 99 -3.75 18.78 -4.37
CA SER A 99 -2.52 19.56 -4.61
C SER A 99 -2.87 21.01 -4.93
N VAL A 100 -2.11 21.93 -4.33
CA VAL A 100 -2.22 23.38 -4.58
C VAL A 100 -1.08 23.92 -5.45
N SER A 101 -0.16 23.04 -5.88
CA SER A 101 1.02 23.40 -6.66
C SER A 101 1.34 22.32 -7.71
N PRO A 102 1.94 22.68 -8.85
CA PRO A 102 2.39 21.70 -9.84
C PRO A 102 3.47 20.76 -9.30
N ILE A 103 4.37 21.26 -8.45
CA ILE A 103 5.44 20.47 -7.82
C ILE A 103 5.25 20.56 -6.31
N HIS A 104 4.97 19.42 -5.67
CA HIS A 104 4.76 19.37 -4.24
C HIS A 104 6.04 19.77 -3.47
N PRO A 105 5.95 20.57 -2.38
CA PRO A 105 7.13 21.03 -1.64
C PRO A 105 8.00 19.93 -1.04
N SER A 106 7.45 18.73 -0.81
CA SER A 106 8.21 17.57 -0.32
C SER A 106 8.92 16.77 -1.40
N ALA A 107 8.71 17.09 -2.69
CA ALA A 107 9.40 16.43 -3.78
C ALA A 107 10.91 16.71 -3.72
N LYS A 108 11.72 15.69 -3.98
CA LYS A 108 13.18 15.78 -4.03
C LYS A 108 13.64 15.56 -5.46
N ILE A 109 14.29 16.57 -6.05
CA ILE A 109 14.76 16.55 -7.43
C ILE A 109 16.29 16.63 -7.39
N GLY A 110 16.96 15.65 -8.00
CA GLY A 110 18.42 15.59 -8.07
C GLY A 110 19.00 16.70 -8.94
N GLU A 111 20.26 17.04 -8.65
CA GLU A 111 21.05 18.00 -9.43
C GLU A 111 21.10 17.63 -10.92
N GLY A 112 21.13 18.63 -11.80
CA GLY A 112 21.18 18.44 -13.25
C GLY A 112 19.86 18.00 -13.89
N THR A 113 18.83 17.66 -13.10
CA THR A 113 17.53 17.27 -13.63
C THR A 113 16.76 18.46 -14.20
N VAL A 114 16.26 18.29 -15.42
CA VAL A 114 15.46 19.28 -16.15
C VAL A 114 13.98 18.90 -16.10
N ILE A 115 13.15 19.80 -15.60
CA ILE A 115 11.69 19.68 -15.60
C ILE A 115 11.10 20.66 -16.61
N GLN A 116 10.42 20.14 -17.63
CA GLN A 116 9.76 20.97 -18.64
C GLN A 116 8.40 21.51 -18.16
N PRO A 117 7.82 22.52 -18.84
CA PRO A 117 6.55 23.12 -18.44
C PRO A 117 5.38 22.13 -18.33
N GLY A 118 4.46 22.41 -17.40
CA GLY A 118 3.22 21.64 -17.23
C GLY A 118 3.38 20.29 -16.51
N VAL A 119 4.59 19.95 -16.05
CA VAL A 119 4.82 18.73 -15.26
C VAL A 119 4.14 18.84 -13.89
N PHE A 120 3.46 17.76 -13.49
CA PHE A 120 2.95 17.57 -12.14
C PHE A 120 3.83 16.58 -11.37
N ILE A 121 4.24 16.94 -10.15
CA ILE A 121 5.05 16.11 -9.25
C ILE A 121 4.38 16.06 -7.88
N GLY A 122 3.89 14.87 -7.51
CA GLY A 122 3.15 14.62 -6.28
C GLY A 122 3.98 14.58 -5.00
N GLU A 123 3.29 14.36 -3.88
CA GLU A 123 3.90 14.30 -2.55
C GLU A 123 4.96 13.20 -2.42
N ASN A 124 6.11 13.52 -1.82
CA ASN A 124 7.21 12.59 -1.52
C ASN A 124 7.81 11.89 -2.74
N VAL A 125 7.60 12.43 -3.94
CA VAL A 125 8.29 11.95 -5.15
C VAL A 125 9.79 12.21 -5.02
N VAL A 126 10.59 11.23 -5.43
CA VAL A 126 12.05 11.36 -5.52
C VAL A 126 12.47 11.16 -6.96
N ILE A 127 13.15 12.13 -7.54
CA ILE A 127 13.75 12.07 -8.87
C ILE A 127 15.26 12.17 -8.71
N GLY A 128 16.00 11.24 -9.33
CA GLY A 128 17.46 11.22 -9.33
C GLY A 128 18.10 12.40 -10.07
N LYS A 129 19.41 12.29 -10.28
CA LYS A 129 20.24 13.29 -10.96
C LYS A 129 20.17 13.16 -12.48
N ASP A 130 20.44 14.26 -13.17
CA ASP A 130 20.60 14.31 -14.63
C ASP A 130 19.42 13.71 -15.42
N CYS A 131 18.19 13.83 -14.91
CA CYS A 131 16.99 13.37 -15.60
C CYS A 131 16.43 14.43 -16.55
N LEU A 132 15.66 14.01 -17.55
CA LEU A 132 14.88 14.89 -18.42
C LEU A 132 13.41 14.51 -18.36
N ILE A 133 12.61 15.38 -17.74
CA ILE A 133 11.16 15.20 -17.63
C ILE A 133 10.49 16.15 -18.61
N HIS A 134 9.94 15.59 -19.69
CA HIS A 134 9.27 16.36 -20.74
C HIS A 134 7.92 16.95 -20.30
N ALA A 135 7.39 17.85 -21.14
CA ALA A 135 6.20 18.64 -20.82
C ALA A 135 4.97 17.78 -20.48
N ASN A 136 4.14 18.26 -19.55
CA ASN A 136 2.86 17.63 -19.16
C ASN A 136 2.98 16.20 -18.62
N VAL A 137 4.15 15.76 -18.14
CA VAL A 137 4.28 14.50 -17.40
C VAL A 137 3.60 14.63 -16.04
N ALA A 138 2.87 13.59 -15.62
CA ALA A 138 2.28 13.49 -14.28
C ALA A 138 2.96 12.38 -13.48
N ILE A 139 3.60 12.75 -12.37
CA ILE A 139 4.28 11.81 -11.45
C ILE A 139 3.53 11.84 -10.12
N TYR A 140 2.84 10.75 -9.79
CA TYR A 140 2.05 10.62 -8.58
C TYR A 140 2.91 10.34 -7.34
N GLN A 141 2.30 10.58 -6.18
CA GLN A 141 2.92 10.51 -4.86
C GLN A 141 3.73 9.23 -4.60
N ASN A 142 4.79 9.35 -3.80
CA ASN A 142 5.71 8.26 -3.40
C ASN A 142 6.45 7.57 -4.55
N THR A 143 6.34 8.06 -5.79
CA THR A 143 7.11 7.55 -6.93
C THR A 143 8.61 7.83 -6.76
N LYS A 144 9.44 6.86 -7.14
CA LYS A 144 10.90 7.01 -7.18
C LYS A 144 11.40 6.81 -8.61
N ILE A 145 12.08 7.82 -9.12
CA ILE A 145 12.77 7.81 -10.42
C ILE A 145 14.27 7.85 -10.15
N GLY A 146 15.02 6.94 -10.78
CA GLY A 146 16.48 6.88 -10.65
C GLY A 146 17.21 8.02 -11.36
N ASP A 147 18.53 7.91 -11.48
CA ASP A 147 19.36 8.88 -12.20
C ASP A 147 19.32 8.67 -13.72
N ARG A 148 19.52 9.73 -14.50
CA ARG A 148 19.64 9.72 -15.97
C ARG A 148 18.42 9.13 -16.68
N VAL A 149 17.24 9.33 -16.11
CA VAL A 149 15.96 8.88 -16.70
C VAL A 149 15.40 9.97 -17.61
N ILE A 150 14.90 9.56 -18.77
CA ILE A 150 14.17 10.42 -19.70
C ILE A 150 12.70 9.97 -19.70
N ILE A 151 11.78 10.91 -19.47
CA ILE A 151 10.34 10.65 -19.48
C ILE A 151 9.69 11.60 -20.49
N HIS A 152 9.02 11.04 -21.50
CA HIS A 152 8.39 11.79 -22.60
C HIS A 152 7.02 12.38 -22.25
N SER A 153 6.63 13.40 -23.02
CA SER A 153 5.46 14.23 -22.73
C SER A 153 4.17 13.43 -22.57
N ASN A 154 3.28 13.91 -21.69
CA ASN A 154 1.97 13.29 -21.38
C ASN A 154 2.05 11.88 -20.75
N THR A 155 3.22 11.46 -20.27
CA THR A 155 3.36 10.21 -19.52
C THR A 155 2.79 10.36 -18.11
N THR A 156 2.14 9.31 -17.61
CA THR A 156 1.66 9.22 -16.23
C THR A 156 2.36 8.07 -15.49
N ILE A 157 2.93 8.36 -14.32
CA ILE A 157 3.61 7.38 -13.47
C ILE A 157 3.02 7.38 -12.07
N GLY A 158 2.75 6.19 -11.53
CA GLY A 158 2.26 6.01 -10.16
C GLY A 158 0.74 6.23 -10.00
N ALA A 159 -0.01 6.20 -11.10
CA ALA A 159 -1.47 6.21 -11.04
C ALA A 159 -2.02 4.86 -10.53
N ASP A 160 -3.29 4.87 -10.13
CA ASP A 160 -3.96 3.68 -9.63
C ASP A 160 -3.95 2.54 -10.64
N ALA A 161 -3.63 1.34 -10.17
CA ALA A 161 -3.68 0.15 -11.00
C ALA A 161 -5.14 -0.28 -11.25
N PHE A 162 -5.35 -1.06 -12.32
CA PHE A 162 -6.61 -1.74 -12.55
C PHE A 162 -6.72 -2.95 -11.62
N TYR A 163 -7.11 -2.72 -10.36
CA TYR A 163 -7.37 -3.77 -9.38
C TYR A 163 -8.81 -3.70 -8.91
N MET A 164 -9.62 -4.66 -9.37
CA MET A 164 -11.07 -4.71 -9.14
C MET A 164 -11.45 -6.10 -8.58
N LYS A 165 -12.13 -6.16 -7.42
CA LYS A 165 -12.78 -7.40 -6.94
C LYS A 165 -14.20 -7.45 -7.50
N ARG A 166 -14.52 -8.51 -8.24
CA ARG A 166 -15.90 -8.75 -8.69
C ARG A 166 -16.77 -9.11 -7.49
N ARG A 167 -17.86 -8.36 -7.32
CA ARG A 167 -19.00 -8.67 -6.44
C ARG A 167 -20.18 -9.14 -7.30
N PRO A 168 -21.26 -9.71 -6.71
CA PRO A 168 -22.41 -10.17 -7.48
C PRO A 168 -22.91 -9.12 -8.49
N ASP A 169 -23.11 -7.89 -8.02
CA ASP A 169 -23.74 -6.80 -8.80
C ASP A 169 -22.81 -5.63 -9.15
N ALA A 170 -21.52 -5.69 -8.80
CA ALA A 170 -20.59 -4.57 -8.97
C ALA A 170 -19.12 -5.00 -9.07
N TYR A 171 -18.25 -4.06 -9.40
CA TYR A 171 -16.81 -4.16 -9.18
C TYR A 171 -16.40 -3.22 -8.06
N GLU A 172 -15.71 -3.76 -7.07
CA GLU A 172 -15.16 -2.98 -5.97
C GLU A 172 -13.68 -2.67 -6.25
N LYS A 173 -13.32 -1.39 -6.22
CA LYS A 173 -11.94 -0.95 -6.43
C LYS A 173 -11.08 -1.22 -5.22
N PHE A 174 -9.89 -1.74 -5.48
CA PHE A 174 -8.84 -1.78 -4.48
C PHE A 174 -8.09 -0.44 -4.48
N PRO A 175 -7.97 0.24 -3.33
CA PRO A 175 -7.17 1.45 -3.21
C PRO A 175 -5.69 1.09 -3.34
N THR A 176 -4.98 1.77 -4.23
CA THR A 176 -3.55 1.56 -4.53
C THR A 176 -2.72 2.79 -4.24
#